data_AF-A0A8S1JZ57-F1
#
_entry.id   AF-A0A8S1JZ57-F1
#
_cell.length_a   1.000
_cell.length_b   1.000
_cell.length_c   1.000
_cell.angle_alpha   90.00
_cell.angle_beta   90.00
_cell.angle_gamma   90.00
#
_symmetry.space_group_name_H-M   'P 1'
#
loop_
_entity.id
_entity.type
_entity.pdbx_description
1 polymer ?
#
loop_
_entity_poly.entity_id
_entity_poly.type
_entity_poly.pdbx_seq_one_letter_code
_entity_poly.pdbx_strand_id
1 'polypeptide(L)'
;MLGFRQLSSKYTNFFKKLIVNSFNIFGIQPKLTITKAKSVNTFFGSTFTILLMVIIIALFLYDLQEFTQREKPNVIQSEIELDTNKEYPLDQSNFTLALAIYNKDFIPIEQMERYFTLSIQYCKKIKNNLQNPILNSKNCTQLETVPCQQNNFQNQDLNKYFVGTNLSNYMCIKNNQFDILKPSLQGIISSDTYHYLTIKLSICKNNTERQDCFPEENNKIQLFQSYYTYYLTDNLLQLENYQNLTKSILRSQNFQILKNYQRQIKQQYKVVECVVDKSFIYIQKESTSRLQLQDQKEVLIFDPSDIVINQEIDLNYKQTKVSINYTKVSTFLSKFGGYIVIIYIFFDILLMPLNRLLYLLQLTNKIFRFKVLQNDFIICQQENEQVIQKSAYLQNIESPNSYCWANVNESLLLQNSRIYTYLENLKASINLTWTQTISILFGCSKEKKNQLKQAEIRLNKKTDITYLVKKLMEIEKLKYVLLNDDQLNLFNSIEKPILFVDEKIKKNKQKQYFDDDSKIIKIQKGFKSYVSIQVKPQKGATDLKLLSLLDSDIINLYEQLYRDLTFKSFFQNIALKESKTFKSKKDSKEASPDQHIHKHIKLQTNADQ
;
A
#
# COMPACT_ATOMS: atom_id res chain seq x y z
N MET A 1 8.78 -41.05 20.19
CA MET A 1 8.16 -39.71 20.36
C MET A 1 9.09 -38.61 20.90
N LEU A 2 10.29 -38.91 21.43
CA LEU A 2 11.22 -37.88 21.94
C LEU A 2 12.11 -37.20 20.87
N GLY A 3 12.35 -37.85 19.72
CA GLY A 3 13.16 -37.29 18.63
C GLY A 3 12.51 -36.13 17.84
N PHE A 4 11.18 -36.09 17.75
CA PHE A 4 10.46 -35.02 17.02
C PHE A 4 10.45 -33.67 17.76
N ARG A 5 10.63 -33.66 19.08
CA ARG A 5 10.68 -32.40 19.86
C ARG A 5 12.02 -31.65 19.70
N GLN A 6 13.13 -32.34 19.52
CA GLN A 6 14.45 -31.69 19.36
C GLN A 6 14.67 -31.10 17.95
N LEU A 7 14.12 -31.70 16.91
CA LEU A 7 14.16 -31.17 15.54
C LEU A 7 13.30 -29.90 15.37
N SER A 8 12.11 -29.87 16.01
CA SER A 8 11.26 -28.67 16.06
C SER A 8 11.95 -27.47 16.74
N SER A 9 12.68 -27.70 17.83
CA SER A 9 13.43 -26.66 18.56
C SER A 9 14.55 -25.99 17.73
N LYS A 10 15.28 -26.76 16.93
CA LYS A 10 16.34 -26.21 16.07
C LYS A 10 15.79 -25.40 14.89
N TYR A 11 14.74 -25.91 14.23
CA TYR A 11 14.10 -25.20 13.11
C TYR A 11 13.39 -23.93 13.55
N THR A 12 12.69 -23.95 14.69
CA THR A 12 12.03 -22.76 15.23
C THR A 12 13.02 -21.65 15.57
N ASN A 13 14.19 -21.98 16.13
CA ASN A 13 15.23 -20.99 16.41
C ASN A 13 15.89 -20.42 15.15
N PHE A 14 16.04 -21.23 14.10
CA PHE A 14 16.55 -20.77 12.80
C PHE A 14 15.54 -19.83 12.11
N PHE A 15 14.28 -20.24 12.01
CA PHE A 15 13.20 -19.41 11.45
C PHE A 15 13.00 -18.12 12.25
N LYS A 16 13.05 -18.18 13.59
CA LYS A 16 12.94 -17.00 14.44
C LYS A 16 14.08 -16.02 14.19
N LYS A 17 15.32 -16.49 14.00
CA LYS A 17 16.47 -15.63 13.70
C LYS A 17 16.40 -15.01 12.30
N LEU A 18 15.84 -15.72 11.33
CA LEU A 18 15.71 -15.28 9.95
C LEU A 18 14.57 -14.27 9.79
N ILE A 19 13.39 -14.56 10.36
CA ILE A 19 12.21 -13.68 10.33
C ILE A 19 12.49 -12.36 11.08
N VAL A 20 13.10 -12.44 12.27
CA VAL A 20 13.32 -11.25 13.11
C VAL A 20 14.34 -10.30 12.50
N ASN A 21 15.34 -10.80 11.77
CA ASN A 21 16.39 -9.96 11.21
C ASN A 21 16.07 -9.42 9.82
N SER A 22 15.25 -10.13 9.03
CA SER A 22 14.98 -9.77 7.63
C SER A 22 13.69 -8.96 7.44
N PHE A 23 12.65 -9.19 8.26
CA PHE A 23 11.32 -8.62 8.04
C PHE A 23 10.83 -7.86 9.29
N ASN A 24 11.34 -6.65 9.48
CA ASN A 24 10.80 -5.73 10.47
C ASN A 24 10.78 -4.30 9.92
N ILE A 25 9.64 -3.90 9.34
CA ILE A 25 9.45 -2.57 8.77
C ILE A 25 9.41 -1.50 9.90
N PHE A 26 8.96 -1.89 11.09
CA PHE A 26 8.82 -1.00 12.26
C PHE A 26 10.07 -0.93 13.14
N GLY A 27 11.25 -1.28 12.60
CA GLY A 27 12.51 -1.23 13.34
C GLY A 27 12.94 0.20 13.69
N ILE A 28 13.32 0.44 14.94
CA ILE A 28 13.84 1.75 15.36
C ILE A 28 15.31 1.86 14.97
N GLN A 29 15.65 2.94 14.26
CA GLN A 29 17.04 3.33 13.99
C GLN A 29 17.63 4.02 15.23
N PRO A 30 18.72 3.50 15.82
CA PRO A 30 19.35 4.14 16.96
C PRO A 30 20.02 5.45 16.52
N LYS A 31 19.78 6.56 17.25
CA LYS A 31 20.45 7.85 17.00
C LYS A 31 21.96 7.81 17.23
N LEU A 32 22.43 6.84 18.02
CA LEU A 32 23.84 6.56 18.29
C LEU A 32 24.09 5.06 18.17
N THR A 33 24.94 4.66 17.24
CA THR A 33 25.26 3.26 16.93
C THR A 33 26.22 2.64 17.97
N ILE A 34 25.82 2.61 19.24
CA ILE A 34 26.61 2.06 20.35
C ILE A 34 26.92 0.56 20.15
N THR A 35 26.21 -0.12 19.24
CA THR A 35 26.35 -1.57 18.98
C THR A 35 26.65 -1.93 17.51
N LYS A 36 27.00 -0.96 16.65
CA LYS A 36 27.18 -1.14 15.19
C LYS A 36 25.97 -1.69 14.41
N ALA A 37 24.82 -1.95 15.07
CA ALA A 37 23.59 -2.40 14.41
C ALA A 37 22.82 -1.22 13.79
N LYS A 38 22.30 -1.41 12.56
CA LYS A 38 21.55 -0.38 11.80
C LYS A 38 20.13 -0.14 12.35
N SER A 39 19.49 -1.18 12.86
CA SER A 39 18.16 -1.12 13.49
C SER A 39 18.10 -2.10 14.64
N VAL A 40 17.30 -1.78 15.66
CA VAL A 40 16.93 -2.74 16.69
C VAL A 40 15.61 -3.37 16.31
N ASN A 41 15.68 -4.62 15.86
CA ASN A 41 14.50 -5.40 15.51
C ASN A 41 13.91 -6.02 16.77
N THR A 42 12.67 -5.69 17.06
CA THR A 42 11.89 -6.32 18.13
C THR A 42 11.15 -7.52 17.58
N PHE A 43 10.97 -8.56 18.40
CA PHE A 43 10.13 -9.72 18.04
C PHE A 43 8.73 -9.27 17.63
N PHE A 44 8.18 -8.26 18.31
CA PHE A 44 6.89 -7.69 17.97
C PHE A 44 6.83 -6.98 16.64
N GLY A 45 7.84 -6.17 16.31
CA GLY A 45 7.86 -5.49 15.02
C GLY A 45 7.75 -6.51 13.88
N SER A 46 8.42 -7.66 14.02
CA SER A 46 8.29 -8.76 13.06
C SER A 46 6.92 -9.46 13.08
N THR A 47 6.32 -9.75 14.24
CA THR A 47 4.98 -10.37 14.29
C THR A 47 3.91 -9.45 13.69
N PHE A 48 4.00 -8.14 13.97
CA PHE A 48 3.07 -7.16 13.41
C PHE A 48 3.33 -6.88 11.93
N THR A 49 4.59 -6.97 11.47
CA THR A 49 4.90 -6.91 10.03
C THR A 49 4.23 -8.07 9.28
N ILE A 50 4.27 -9.29 9.83
CA ILE A 50 3.57 -10.45 9.25
C ILE A 50 2.06 -10.24 9.28
N LEU A 51 1.50 -9.80 10.41
CA LEU A 51 0.06 -9.51 10.53
C LEU A 51 -0.39 -8.46 9.50
N LEU A 52 0.38 -7.38 9.35
CA LEU A 52 0.14 -6.34 8.35
C LEU A 52 0.17 -6.90 6.93
N MET A 53 1.15 -7.75 6.61
CA MET A 53 1.23 -8.40 5.31
C MET A 53 0.00 -9.27 5.04
N VAL A 54 -0.45 -10.06 6.02
CA VAL A 54 -1.65 -10.90 5.91
C VAL A 54 -2.90 -10.05 5.67
N ILE A 55 -3.07 -8.96 6.43
CA ILE A 55 -4.22 -8.05 6.26
C ILE A 55 -4.20 -7.41 4.86
N ILE A 56 -3.04 -6.93 4.41
CA ILE A 56 -2.90 -6.31 3.08
C ILE A 56 -3.20 -7.32 1.97
N ILE A 57 -2.70 -8.56 2.08
CA ILE A 57 -3.00 -9.62 1.12
C ILE A 57 -4.50 -9.94 1.11
N ALA A 58 -5.13 -10.06 2.28
CA ALA A 58 -6.55 -10.34 2.38
C ALA A 58 -7.40 -9.24 1.72
N LEU A 59 -7.08 -7.97 2.00
CA LEU A 59 -7.75 -6.82 1.36
C LEU A 59 -7.50 -6.79 -0.16
N PHE A 60 -6.26 -7.04 -0.59
CA PHE A 60 -5.93 -7.12 -2.00
C PHE A 60 -6.74 -8.20 -2.73
N LEU A 61 -6.84 -9.40 -2.15
CA LEU A 61 -7.60 -10.50 -2.74
C LEU A 61 -9.11 -10.17 -2.80
N TYR A 62 -9.65 -9.54 -1.76
CA TYR A 62 -11.03 -9.08 -1.74
C TYR A 62 -11.31 -8.06 -2.85
N ASP A 63 -10.49 -7.01 -2.95
CA ASP A 63 -10.68 -5.98 -3.99
C ASP A 63 -10.37 -6.51 -5.39
N LEU A 64 -9.43 -7.47 -5.53
CA LEU A 64 -9.14 -8.13 -6.80
C LEU A 64 -10.34 -8.95 -7.27
N GLN A 65 -11.01 -9.64 -6.34
CA GLN A 65 -12.26 -10.32 -6.64
C GLN A 65 -13.33 -9.33 -7.11
N GLU A 66 -13.57 -8.23 -6.38
CA GLU A 66 -14.54 -7.21 -6.77
C GLU A 66 -14.21 -6.57 -8.14
N PHE A 67 -12.92 -6.30 -8.39
CA PHE A 67 -12.42 -5.75 -9.65
C PHE A 67 -12.60 -6.71 -10.83
N THR A 68 -12.34 -8.01 -10.63
CA THR A 68 -12.50 -9.04 -11.67
C THR A 68 -13.97 -9.34 -11.96
N GLN A 69 -14.84 -9.34 -10.94
CA GLN A 69 -16.27 -9.60 -11.06
C GLN A 69 -17.07 -8.38 -11.57
N ARG A 70 -16.51 -7.17 -11.49
CA ARG A 70 -17.12 -5.92 -11.98
C ARG A 70 -18.45 -5.56 -11.31
N GLU A 71 -18.65 -5.94 -10.04
CA GLU A 71 -19.94 -5.87 -9.34
C GLU A 71 -20.43 -4.45 -9.00
N LYS A 72 -19.54 -3.44 -9.04
CA LYS A 72 -19.87 -2.06 -8.63
C LYS A 72 -19.45 -1.02 -9.67
N PRO A 73 -20.17 -0.92 -10.81
CA PRO A 73 -19.92 0.15 -11.77
C PRO A 73 -20.33 1.51 -11.19
N ASN A 74 -19.65 2.56 -11.62
CA ASN A 74 -20.13 3.92 -11.45
C ASN A 74 -21.11 4.24 -12.59
N VAL A 75 -22.35 4.60 -12.24
CA VAL A 75 -23.42 4.85 -13.19
C VAL A 75 -23.84 6.31 -13.12
N ILE A 76 -23.78 6.98 -14.27
CA ILE A 76 -24.24 8.36 -14.44
C ILE A 76 -25.43 8.32 -15.39
N GLN A 77 -26.59 8.71 -14.90
CA GLN A 77 -27.82 8.81 -15.69
C GLN A 77 -28.13 10.29 -15.96
N SER A 78 -28.44 10.60 -17.22
CA SER A 78 -28.91 11.91 -17.64
C SER A 78 -30.12 11.77 -18.56
N GLU A 79 -31.09 12.67 -18.43
CA GLU A 79 -32.21 12.78 -19.37
C GLU A 79 -32.00 13.99 -20.27
N ILE A 80 -32.24 13.81 -21.57
CA ILE A 80 -32.11 14.84 -22.60
C ILE A 80 -33.46 14.94 -23.31
N GLU A 81 -33.92 16.16 -23.51
CA GLU A 81 -35.10 16.45 -24.32
C GLU A 81 -34.66 16.63 -25.78
N LEU A 82 -35.36 15.97 -26.70
CA LEU A 82 -35.09 16.00 -28.13
C LEU A 82 -36.29 16.59 -28.87
N ASP A 83 -36.03 17.59 -29.70
CA ASP A 83 -37.05 18.15 -30.62
C ASP A 83 -37.45 17.13 -31.69
N THR A 84 -36.51 16.27 -32.09
CA THR A 84 -36.73 15.16 -33.01
C THR A 84 -35.96 13.92 -32.54
N ASN A 85 -36.69 12.84 -32.27
CA ASN A 85 -36.09 11.55 -31.97
C ASN A 85 -35.54 10.90 -33.23
N LYS A 86 -34.40 10.23 -33.11
CA LYS A 86 -33.90 9.32 -34.15
C LYS A 86 -34.90 8.17 -34.34
N GLU A 87 -34.98 7.68 -35.58
CA GLU A 87 -35.78 6.51 -35.91
C GLU A 87 -35.31 5.29 -35.11
N TYR A 88 -36.23 4.64 -34.40
CA TYR A 88 -35.99 3.39 -33.68
C TYR A 88 -36.72 2.25 -34.41
N PRO A 89 -36.00 1.33 -35.07
CA PRO A 89 -36.62 0.21 -35.77
C PRO A 89 -37.22 -0.78 -34.77
N LEU A 90 -38.44 -1.21 -35.03
CA LEU A 90 -39.09 -2.29 -34.28
C LEU A 90 -38.78 -3.61 -34.98
N ASP A 91 -38.29 -4.58 -34.21
CA ASP A 91 -38.01 -5.93 -34.66
C ASP A 91 -38.56 -6.94 -33.64
N GLN A 92 -38.63 -8.22 -34.04
CA GLN A 92 -39.14 -9.28 -33.16
C GLN A 92 -38.27 -9.51 -31.90
N SER A 93 -37.02 -9.05 -31.91
CA SER A 93 -36.07 -9.22 -30.81
C SER A 93 -36.19 -8.13 -29.74
N ASN A 94 -36.64 -6.93 -30.14
CA ASN A 94 -36.66 -5.71 -29.35
C ASN A 94 -38.07 -5.25 -28.97
N PHE A 95 -39.10 -5.70 -29.71
CA PHE A 95 -40.48 -5.32 -29.50
C PHE A 95 -41.41 -6.53 -29.72
N THR A 96 -42.15 -6.86 -28.67
CA THR A 96 -43.20 -7.87 -28.68
C THR A 96 -44.51 -7.19 -28.32
N LEU A 97 -45.55 -7.53 -29.08
CA LEU A 97 -46.93 -7.17 -28.80
C LEU A 97 -47.79 -8.44 -28.92
N ALA A 98 -48.46 -8.80 -27.83
CA ALA A 98 -49.50 -9.81 -27.84
C ALA A 98 -50.78 -9.23 -27.25
N LEU A 99 -51.91 -9.50 -27.88
CA LEU A 99 -53.22 -8.97 -27.52
C LEU A 99 -54.16 -10.11 -27.19
N ALA A 100 -54.96 -9.96 -26.14
CA ALA A 100 -55.99 -10.92 -25.79
C ALA A 100 -57.22 -10.18 -25.27
N ILE A 101 -58.36 -10.84 -25.37
CA ILE A 101 -59.59 -10.39 -24.73
C ILE A 101 -59.99 -11.43 -23.71
N TYR A 102 -60.14 -10.98 -22.49
CA TYR A 102 -60.53 -11.81 -21.36
C TYR A 102 -61.99 -11.64 -21.05
N ASN A 103 -62.66 -12.71 -20.62
CA ASN A 103 -64.00 -12.60 -20.05
C ASN A 103 -63.94 -12.03 -18.60
N LYS A 104 -65.09 -11.94 -17.94
CA LYS A 104 -65.22 -11.48 -16.55
C LYS A 104 -64.41 -12.29 -15.53
N ASP A 105 -64.12 -13.55 -15.86
CA ASP A 105 -63.39 -14.51 -15.02
C ASP A 105 -61.89 -14.53 -15.35
N PHE A 106 -61.40 -13.59 -16.16
CA PHE A 106 -60.02 -13.52 -16.65
C PHE A 106 -59.55 -14.77 -17.40
N ILE A 107 -60.45 -15.40 -18.15
CA ILE A 107 -60.15 -16.48 -19.10
C ILE A 107 -60.13 -15.89 -20.52
N PRO A 108 -59.09 -16.15 -21.34
CA PRO A 108 -58.98 -15.58 -22.68
C PRO A 108 -60.05 -16.18 -23.58
N ILE A 109 -60.83 -15.33 -24.25
CA ILE A 109 -61.95 -15.72 -25.11
C ILE A 109 -61.42 -16.40 -26.36
N GLU A 110 -61.91 -17.61 -26.61
CA GLU A 110 -61.65 -18.34 -27.86
C GLU A 110 -62.34 -17.66 -29.04
N GLN A 111 -61.73 -17.71 -30.22
CA GLN A 111 -62.29 -17.13 -31.45
C GLN A 111 -62.63 -15.62 -31.31
N MET A 112 -61.79 -14.86 -30.59
CA MET A 112 -61.89 -13.41 -30.42
C MET A 112 -62.25 -12.68 -31.72
N GLU A 113 -61.71 -13.12 -32.86
CA GLU A 113 -61.92 -12.53 -34.17
C GLU A 113 -63.40 -12.50 -34.63
N ARG A 114 -64.26 -13.35 -34.07
CA ARG A 114 -65.71 -13.38 -34.35
C ARG A 114 -66.51 -12.37 -33.53
N TYR A 115 -65.93 -11.91 -32.42
CA TYR A 115 -66.51 -10.89 -31.54
C TYR A 115 -65.99 -9.49 -31.89
N PHE A 116 -64.71 -9.40 -32.25
CA PHE A 116 -64.03 -8.14 -32.52
C PHE A 116 -63.20 -8.18 -33.80
N THR A 117 -63.10 -7.04 -34.46
CA THR A 117 -62.15 -6.79 -35.52
C THR A 117 -60.95 -6.04 -34.93
N LEU A 118 -59.79 -6.69 -34.95
CA LEU A 118 -58.52 -6.11 -34.54
C LEU A 118 -57.81 -5.52 -35.75
N SER A 119 -57.40 -4.26 -35.67
CA SER A 119 -56.59 -3.60 -36.68
C SER A 119 -55.35 -2.99 -36.04
N ILE A 120 -54.18 -3.47 -36.45
CA ILE A 120 -52.89 -2.87 -36.08
C ILE A 120 -52.37 -2.14 -37.31
N GLN A 121 -52.08 -0.85 -37.18
CA GLN A 121 -51.60 -0.02 -38.27
C GLN A 121 -50.29 0.65 -37.88
N TYR A 122 -49.34 0.64 -38.80
CA TYR A 122 -48.14 1.44 -38.74
C TYR A 122 -48.34 2.73 -39.55
N CYS A 123 -48.33 3.87 -38.86
CA CYS A 123 -48.63 5.17 -39.45
C CYS A 123 -47.39 6.06 -39.52
N LYS A 124 -47.16 6.65 -40.69
CA LYS A 124 -46.17 7.70 -40.95
C LYS A 124 -46.87 9.01 -41.25
N LYS A 125 -46.58 10.03 -40.47
CA LYS A 125 -47.04 11.41 -40.70
C LYS A 125 -45.84 12.27 -41.06
N ILE A 126 -45.91 12.94 -42.21
CA ILE A 126 -44.89 13.87 -42.69
C ILE A 126 -45.53 15.24 -42.89
N LYS A 127 -44.98 16.27 -42.24
CA LYS A 127 -45.33 17.67 -42.45
C LYS A 127 -44.46 18.24 -43.58
N ASN A 128 -45.09 18.59 -44.70
CA ASN A 128 -44.38 19.25 -45.79
C ASN A 128 -44.36 20.77 -45.55
N ASN A 129 -43.17 21.33 -45.30
CA ASN A 129 -42.99 22.77 -45.08
C ASN A 129 -42.90 23.59 -46.39
N LEU A 130 -43.21 23.00 -47.55
CA LEU A 130 -43.15 23.70 -48.85
C LEU A 130 -44.51 24.28 -49.23
N GLN A 131 -44.63 25.60 -49.03
CA GLN A 131 -45.59 26.58 -49.59
C GLN A 131 -47.10 26.39 -49.33
N ASN A 132 -47.59 25.23 -48.88
CA ASN A 132 -48.99 25.05 -48.46
C ASN A 132 -49.07 24.32 -47.10
N PRO A 133 -49.40 25.01 -45.99
CA PRO A 133 -49.37 24.45 -44.63
C PRO A 133 -50.45 23.39 -44.31
N ILE A 134 -51.10 22.79 -45.32
CA ILE A 134 -52.35 22.03 -45.15
C ILE A 134 -52.23 20.53 -45.54
N LEU A 135 -51.24 20.12 -46.33
CA LEU A 135 -51.11 18.70 -46.72
C LEU A 135 -50.23 17.91 -45.73
N ASN A 136 -50.80 17.64 -44.55
CA ASN A 136 -50.30 16.59 -43.66
C ASN A 136 -50.51 15.24 -44.35
N SER A 137 -49.47 14.69 -44.99
CA SER A 137 -49.55 13.34 -45.54
C SER A 137 -49.48 12.34 -44.38
N LYS A 138 -50.55 11.55 -44.20
CA LYS A 138 -50.62 10.44 -43.24
C LYS A 138 -50.79 9.15 -44.03
N ASN A 139 -49.73 8.35 -44.06
CA ASN A 139 -49.75 7.03 -44.69
C ASN A 139 -49.79 5.96 -43.59
N CYS A 140 -50.84 5.16 -43.55
CA CYS A 140 -50.96 4.06 -42.59
C CYS A 140 -51.00 2.73 -43.33
N THR A 141 -50.11 1.83 -42.94
CA THR A 141 -50.02 0.47 -43.46
C THR A 141 -50.57 -0.51 -42.42
N GLN A 142 -51.47 -1.39 -42.83
CA GLN A 142 -52.02 -2.42 -41.94
C GLN A 142 -50.98 -3.51 -41.71
N LEU A 143 -50.75 -3.87 -40.45
CA LEU A 143 -49.94 -5.02 -40.05
C LEU A 143 -50.85 -6.24 -39.91
N GLU A 144 -50.52 -7.32 -40.61
CA GLU A 144 -51.23 -8.59 -40.47
C GLU A 144 -51.00 -9.19 -39.08
N THR A 145 -52.10 -9.62 -38.46
CA THR A 145 -52.11 -10.30 -37.16
C THR A 145 -52.43 -11.77 -37.34
N VAL A 146 -51.80 -12.62 -36.52
CA VAL A 146 -52.05 -14.07 -36.47
C VAL A 146 -52.13 -14.53 -35.02
N PRO A 147 -52.75 -15.69 -34.73
CA PRO A 147 -52.64 -16.31 -33.41
C PRO A 147 -51.17 -16.44 -32.99
N CYS A 148 -50.86 -16.06 -31.75
CA CYS A 148 -49.50 -16.11 -31.25
C CYS A 148 -48.99 -17.56 -31.19
N GLN A 149 -47.73 -17.72 -31.54
CA GLN A 149 -46.93 -18.93 -31.46
C GLN A 149 -45.66 -18.63 -30.67
N GLN A 150 -44.98 -19.66 -30.16
CA GLN A 150 -43.73 -19.47 -29.41
C GLN A 150 -42.64 -18.77 -30.25
N ASN A 151 -42.65 -18.97 -31.58
CA ASN A 151 -41.71 -18.31 -32.48
C ASN A 151 -41.92 -16.78 -32.62
N ASN A 152 -43.06 -16.23 -32.16
CA ASN A 152 -43.29 -14.79 -32.13
C ASN A 152 -42.49 -14.10 -31.01
N PHE A 153 -41.98 -14.88 -30.07
CA PHE A 153 -41.21 -14.40 -28.92
C PHE A 153 -39.76 -14.88 -29.06
N GLN A 154 -38.91 -14.10 -29.72
CA GLN A 154 -37.50 -14.51 -29.93
C GLN A 154 -36.66 -14.45 -28.64
N ASN A 155 -37.07 -13.60 -27.69
CA ASN A 155 -36.35 -13.43 -26.44
C ASN A 155 -36.65 -14.58 -25.46
N GLN A 156 -35.60 -15.29 -25.02
CA GLN A 156 -35.72 -16.41 -24.09
C GLN A 156 -36.39 -16.04 -22.76
N ASP A 157 -36.20 -14.81 -22.27
CA ASP A 157 -36.81 -14.38 -21.01
C ASP A 157 -38.31 -14.10 -21.17
N LEU A 158 -38.74 -13.65 -22.36
CA LEU A 158 -40.15 -13.46 -22.67
C LEU A 158 -40.85 -14.81 -22.90
N ASN A 159 -40.17 -15.77 -23.54
CA ASN A 159 -40.68 -17.12 -23.74
C ASN A 159 -41.09 -17.81 -22.43
N LYS A 160 -40.28 -17.64 -21.37
CA LYS A 160 -40.56 -18.22 -20.05
C LYS A 160 -41.92 -17.78 -19.48
N TYR A 161 -42.38 -16.57 -19.81
CA TYR A 161 -43.65 -16.03 -19.30
C TYR A 161 -44.87 -16.79 -19.85
N PHE A 162 -44.78 -17.27 -21.10
CA PHE A 162 -45.88 -17.93 -21.79
C PHE A 162 -45.83 -19.46 -21.70
N VAL A 163 -44.87 -20.04 -20.97
CA VAL A 163 -44.78 -21.49 -20.78
C VAL A 163 -46.03 -21.98 -20.04
N GLY A 164 -46.80 -22.86 -20.68
CA GLY A 164 -48.05 -23.42 -20.12
C GLY A 164 -49.31 -22.60 -20.41
N THR A 165 -49.18 -21.44 -21.07
CA THR A 165 -50.35 -20.67 -21.56
C THR A 165 -50.76 -21.14 -22.95
N ASN A 166 -52.08 -21.22 -23.20
CA ASN A 166 -52.56 -21.50 -24.54
C ASN A 166 -52.50 -20.23 -25.41
N LEU A 167 -51.44 -20.11 -26.21
CA LEU A 167 -51.16 -18.95 -27.06
C LEU A 167 -52.16 -18.79 -28.22
N SER A 168 -53.00 -19.79 -28.52
CA SER A 168 -53.98 -19.71 -29.61
C SER A 168 -55.01 -18.60 -29.43
N ASN A 169 -55.24 -18.14 -28.20
CA ASN A 169 -56.23 -17.11 -27.87
C ASN A 169 -55.63 -15.71 -27.82
N TYR A 170 -54.36 -15.56 -28.21
CA TYR A 170 -53.64 -14.30 -28.26
C TYR A 170 -53.35 -13.94 -29.72
N MET A 171 -53.40 -12.65 -30.04
CA MET A 171 -53.10 -12.13 -31.37
C MET A 171 -51.76 -11.39 -31.36
N CYS A 172 -50.88 -11.79 -32.27
CA CYS A 172 -49.54 -11.24 -32.47
C CYS A 172 -49.39 -10.69 -33.89
N ILE A 173 -48.44 -9.77 -34.08
CA ILE A 173 -48.05 -9.34 -35.43
C ILE A 173 -47.34 -10.51 -36.12
N LYS A 174 -47.71 -10.79 -37.38
CA LYS A 174 -47.11 -11.87 -38.17
C LYS A 174 -45.62 -11.61 -38.41
N ASN A 175 -44.78 -12.62 -38.15
CA ASN A 175 -43.32 -12.48 -38.11
C ASN A 175 -42.72 -11.83 -39.37
N ASN A 176 -43.15 -12.25 -40.56
CA ASN A 176 -42.63 -11.72 -41.83
C ASN A 176 -42.91 -10.22 -42.04
N GLN A 177 -43.88 -9.63 -41.34
CA GLN A 177 -44.24 -8.21 -41.48
C GLN A 177 -43.15 -7.29 -40.94
N PHE A 178 -42.39 -7.71 -39.91
CA PHE A 178 -41.27 -6.94 -39.39
C PHE A 178 -40.15 -6.78 -40.44
N ASP A 179 -39.90 -7.80 -41.24
CA ASP A 179 -38.84 -7.77 -42.27
C ASP A 179 -39.29 -7.01 -43.53
N ILE A 180 -40.57 -7.15 -43.92
CA ILE A 180 -41.13 -6.55 -45.14
C ILE A 180 -41.39 -5.05 -44.94
N LEU A 181 -42.10 -4.68 -43.88
CA LEU A 181 -42.57 -3.30 -43.67
C LEU A 181 -41.60 -2.48 -42.82
N LYS A 182 -40.72 -3.13 -42.06
CA LYS A 182 -39.71 -2.51 -41.17
C LYS A 182 -40.34 -1.37 -40.33
N PRO A 183 -41.35 -1.69 -39.51
CA PRO A 183 -41.99 -0.68 -38.69
C PRO A 183 -40.97 -0.01 -37.76
N SER A 184 -41.13 1.28 -37.52
CA SER A 184 -40.23 2.05 -36.68
C SER A 184 -41.01 3.11 -35.91
N LEU A 185 -40.49 3.55 -34.76
CA LEU A 185 -41.03 4.70 -34.04
C LEU A 185 -40.08 5.88 -34.23
N GLN A 186 -40.61 7.07 -34.45
CA GLN A 186 -39.79 8.26 -34.74
C GLN A 186 -40.56 9.54 -34.42
N GLY A 187 -39.83 10.54 -33.91
CA GLY A 187 -40.37 11.87 -33.65
C GLY A 187 -41.46 11.91 -32.57
N ILE A 188 -42.07 13.08 -32.43
CA ILE A 188 -43.24 13.35 -31.60
C ILE A 188 -44.34 14.00 -32.43
N ILE A 189 -45.55 14.14 -31.90
CA ILE A 189 -46.72 14.70 -32.62
C ILE A 189 -46.43 16.06 -33.28
N SER A 190 -45.57 16.88 -32.66
CA SER A 190 -45.16 18.20 -33.16
C SER A 190 -44.03 18.15 -34.20
N SER A 191 -43.28 17.05 -34.32
CA SER A 191 -42.15 16.92 -35.26
C SER A 191 -42.60 16.90 -36.72
N ASP A 192 -41.64 17.16 -37.63
CA ASP A 192 -41.86 17.09 -39.08
C ASP A 192 -42.14 15.66 -39.56
N THR A 193 -41.46 14.68 -38.95
CA THR A 193 -41.70 13.25 -39.16
C THR A 193 -42.19 12.63 -37.86
N TYR A 194 -43.31 11.91 -37.92
CA TYR A 194 -43.92 11.25 -36.77
C TYR A 194 -44.37 9.84 -37.17
N HIS A 195 -43.72 8.83 -36.60
CA HIS A 195 -44.00 7.42 -36.83
C HIS A 195 -44.50 6.78 -35.54
N TYR A 196 -45.63 6.10 -35.63
CA TYR A 196 -46.29 5.49 -34.48
C TYR A 196 -47.08 4.24 -34.88
N LEU A 197 -47.35 3.38 -33.90
CA LEU A 197 -48.27 2.25 -34.06
C LEU A 197 -49.63 2.61 -33.48
N THR A 198 -50.69 2.24 -34.16
CA THR A 198 -52.06 2.34 -33.66
C THR A 198 -52.74 0.98 -33.69
N ILE A 199 -53.39 0.63 -32.59
CA ILE A 199 -54.15 -0.59 -32.41
C ILE A 199 -55.59 -0.19 -32.19
N LYS A 200 -56.47 -0.62 -33.09
CA LYS A 200 -57.90 -0.38 -33.01
C LYS A 200 -58.61 -1.70 -32.80
N LEU A 201 -59.49 -1.72 -31.81
CA LEU A 201 -60.40 -2.82 -31.58
C LEU A 201 -61.81 -2.29 -31.83
N SER A 202 -62.50 -2.89 -32.81
CA SER A 202 -63.90 -2.59 -33.07
C SER A 202 -64.77 -3.83 -32.91
N ILE A 203 -66.06 -3.64 -32.63
CA ILE A 203 -67.03 -4.74 -32.59
C ILE A 203 -67.15 -5.35 -34.01
N CYS A 204 -67.15 -6.68 -34.09
CA CYS A 204 -67.30 -7.38 -35.38
C CYS A 204 -68.73 -7.19 -35.90
N LYS A 205 -68.86 -6.75 -37.15
CA LYS A 205 -70.15 -6.65 -37.86
C LYS A 205 -70.06 -7.42 -39.16
N ASN A 206 -71.12 -8.19 -39.46
CA ASN A 206 -71.24 -8.85 -40.75
C ASN A 206 -71.41 -7.77 -41.82
N ASN A 207 -70.51 -7.77 -42.79
CA ASN A 207 -70.54 -6.89 -43.96
C ASN A 207 -70.35 -7.72 -45.24
N THR A 208 -70.27 -7.07 -46.39
CA THR A 208 -70.07 -7.75 -47.69
C THR A 208 -68.73 -8.50 -47.80
N GLU A 209 -67.74 -8.15 -46.97
CA GLU A 209 -66.39 -8.72 -46.99
C GLU A 209 -66.16 -9.80 -45.93
N ARG A 210 -66.96 -9.82 -44.86
CA ARG A 210 -66.81 -10.71 -43.70
C ARG A 210 -68.18 -11.07 -43.13
N GLN A 211 -68.51 -12.36 -43.13
CA GLN A 211 -69.81 -12.89 -42.66
C GLN A 211 -69.71 -13.76 -41.39
N ASP A 212 -68.50 -13.93 -40.84
CA ASP A 212 -68.22 -14.86 -39.73
C ASP A 212 -68.40 -14.26 -38.33
N CYS A 213 -69.00 -13.07 -38.19
CA CYS A 213 -69.23 -12.46 -36.87
C CYS A 213 -70.42 -13.13 -36.15
N PHE A 214 -70.34 -13.21 -34.81
CA PHE A 214 -71.45 -13.72 -34.00
C PHE A 214 -72.68 -12.78 -34.02
N PRO A 215 -73.91 -13.32 -33.84
CA PRO A 215 -75.14 -12.51 -33.79
C PRO A 215 -75.13 -11.51 -32.63
N GLU A 216 -75.71 -10.33 -32.83
CA GLU A 216 -75.69 -9.21 -31.86
C GLU A 216 -76.29 -9.56 -30.48
N GLU A 217 -77.22 -10.53 -30.40
CA GLU A 217 -77.89 -10.92 -29.16
C GLU A 217 -76.95 -11.68 -28.20
N ASN A 218 -76.14 -12.61 -28.73
CA ASN A 218 -75.12 -13.33 -27.94
C ASN A 218 -73.94 -12.42 -27.56
N ASN A 219 -73.66 -11.42 -28.40
CA ASN A 219 -72.60 -10.46 -28.21
C ASN A 219 -72.84 -9.53 -27.00
N LYS A 220 -74.08 -9.10 -26.73
CA LYS A 220 -74.35 -8.08 -25.71
C LYS A 220 -74.01 -8.49 -24.27
N ILE A 221 -74.13 -9.76 -23.89
CA ILE A 221 -73.86 -10.20 -22.51
C ILE A 221 -72.37 -10.48 -22.29
N GLN A 222 -71.70 -11.08 -23.29
CA GLN A 222 -70.28 -11.45 -23.21
C GLN A 222 -69.34 -10.24 -23.42
N LEU A 223 -69.68 -9.30 -24.31
CA LEU A 223 -68.80 -8.19 -24.71
C LEU A 223 -68.58 -7.14 -23.60
N PHE A 224 -69.62 -6.75 -22.84
CA PHE A 224 -69.52 -5.60 -21.91
C PHE A 224 -69.00 -5.97 -20.51
N GLN A 225 -68.63 -7.23 -20.31
CA GLN A 225 -67.91 -7.71 -19.12
C GLN A 225 -66.50 -8.22 -19.48
N SER A 226 -66.02 -7.88 -20.67
CA SER A 226 -64.71 -8.32 -21.15
C SER A 226 -63.62 -7.29 -20.89
N TYR A 227 -62.38 -7.77 -20.83
CA TYR A 227 -61.19 -6.95 -20.65
C TYR A 227 -60.30 -7.07 -21.88
N TYR A 228 -59.98 -5.92 -22.47
CA TYR A 228 -58.90 -5.79 -23.44
C TYR A 228 -57.56 -5.85 -22.69
N THR A 229 -56.73 -6.80 -23.05
CA THR A 229 -55.41 -6.97 -22.46
C THR A 229 -54.35 -6.95 -23.55
N TYR A 230 -53.30 -6.16 -23.32
CA TYR A 230 -52.08 -6.26 -24.11
C TYR A 230 -50.91 -6.66 -23.24
N TYR A 231 -49.95 -7.28 -23.90
CA TYR A 231 -48.65 -7.65 -23.39
C TYR A 231 -47.60 -7.00 -24.28
N LEU A 232 -46.77 -6.17 -23.67
CA LEU A 232 -45.75 -5.40 -24.37
C LEU A 232 -44.38 -5.64 -23.76
N THR A 233 -43.35 -5.63 -24.60
CA THR A 233 -41.97 -5.61 -24.11
C THR A 233 -41.67 -4.29 -23.41
N ASP A 234 -41.02 -4.40 -22.26
CA ASP A 234 -40.36 -3.31 -21.56
C ASP A 234 -38.94 -3.74 -21.22
N ASN A 235 -37.99 -2.81 -21.10
CA ASN A 235 -36.60 -3.15 -20.84
C ASN A 235 -36.15 -2.53 -19.52
N LEU A 236 -35.68 -3.38 -18.61
CA LEU A 236 -35.09 -2.98 -17.34
C LEU A 236 -33.57 -2.95 -17.46
N LEU A 237 -32.95 -1.94 -16.84
CA LEU A 237 -31.51 -1.88 -16.68
C LEU A 237 -31.08 -2.80 -15.53
N GLN A 238 -30.19 -3.74 -15.81
CA GLN A 238 -29.58 -4.63 -14.82
C GLN A 238 -28.09 -4.33 -14.72
N LEU A 239 -27.69 -3.61 -13.67
CA LEU A 239 -26.30 -3.19 -13.47
C LEU A 239 -25.42 -4.29 -12.87
N GLU A 240 -26.04 -5.32 -12.29
CA GLU A 240 -25.35 -6.46 -11.66
C GLU A 240 -24.70 -7.40 -12.69
N ASN A 241 -25.26 -7.49 -13.90
CA ASN A 241 -24.73 -8.34 -14.97
C ASN A 241 -24.00 -7.50 -16.02
N TYR A 242 -22.67 -7.46 -15.94
CA TYR A 242 -21.86 -6.68 -16.89
C TYR A 242 -21.95 -7.15 -18.35
N GLN A 243 -22.31 -8.41 -18.57
CA GLN A 243 -22.40 -8.97 -19.93
C GLN A 243 -23.72 -8.58 -20.59
N ASN A 244 -24.80 -8.55 -19.82
CA ASN A 244 -26.11 -8.16 -20.29
C ASN A 244 -26.74 -7.13 -19.36
N LEU A 245 -26.59 -5.86 -19.73
CA LEU A 245 -27.02 -4.70 -18.95
C LEU A 245 -28.53 -4.44 -19.05
N THR A 246 -29.23 -5.17 -19.91
CA THR A 246 -30.65 -4.97 -20.16
C THR A 246 -31.38 -6.29 -20.09
N LYS A 247 -32.44 -6.32 -19.29
CA LYS A 247 -33.37 -7.45 -19.24
C LYS A 247 -34.71 -7.04 -19.79
N SER A 248 -35.13 -7.70 -20.86
CA SER A 248 -36.47 -7.53 -21.39
C SER A 248 -37.47 -8.24 -20.47
N ILE A 249 -38.52 -7.54 -20.11
CA ILE A 249 -39.65 -8.05 -19.35
C ILE A 249 -40.92 -7.83 -20.17
N LEU A 250 -41.97 -8.56 -19.81
CA LEU A 250 -43.29 -8.38 -20.39
C LEU A 250 -44.16 -7.60 -19.41
N ARG A 251 -44.76 -6.50 -19.88
CA ARG A 251 -45.71 -5.72 -19.12
C ARG A 251 -47.11 -5.96 -19.66
N SER A 252 -47.99 -6.43 -18.80
CA SER A 252 -49.41 -6.64 -19.10
C SER A 252 -50.26 -5.54 -18.50
N GLN A 253 -51.31 -5.12 -19.21
CA GLN A 253 -52.32 -4.20 -18.70
C GLN A 253 -53.69 -4.62 -19.21
N ASN A 254 -54.70 -4.46 -18.35
CA ASN A 254 -56.07 -4.89 -18.61
C ASN A 254 -57.00 -3.68 -18.55
N PHE A 255 -57.87 -3.54 -19.55
CA PHE A 255 -58.84 -2.45 -19.64
C PHE A 255 -60.22 -3.01 -19.89
N GLN A 256 -61.18 -2.66 -19.05
CA GLN A 256 -62.56 -3.08 -19.26
C GLN A 256 -63.12 -2.45 -20.54
N ILE A 257 -63.73 -3.27 -21.38
CA ILE A 257 -64.46 -2.84 -22.58
C ILE A 257 -65.83 -2.34 -22.13
N LEU A 258 -66.15 -1.09 -22.49
CA LEU A 258 -67.39 -0.42 -22.09
C LEU A 258 -68.27 -0.17 -23.32
N LYS A 259 -69.58 -0.23 -23.13
CA LYS A 259 -70.56 0.07 -24.18
C LYS A 259 -70.64 1.58 -24.42
N ASN A 260 -70.69 2.01 -25.68
CA ASN A 260 -70.82 3.43 -26.10
C ASN A 260 -69.65 4.33 -25.67
N TYR A 261 -68.56 3.74 -25.17
CA TYR A 261 -67.34 4.46 -24.82
C TYR A 261 -66.19 3.88 -25.62
N GLN A 262 -65.46 4.76 -26.29
CA GLN A 262 -64.15 4.46 -26.82
C GLN A 262 -63.11 4.75 -25.73
N ARG A 263 -62.25 3.77 -25.45
CA ARG A 263 -61.06 3.99 -24.62
C ARG A 263 -59.88 4.36 -25.52
N GLN A 264 -59.37 5.57 -25.34
CA GLN A 264 -58.14 6.04 -25.97
C GLN A 264 -56.96 5.81 -25.03
N ILE A 265 -56.04 4.95 -25.44
CA ILE A 265 -54.86 4.56 -24.64
C ILE A 265 -53.64 5.12 -25.35
N LYS A 266 -52.92 6.05 -24.72
CA LYS A 266 -51.67 6.57 -25.24
C LYS A 266 -50.51 6.00 -24.45
N GLN A 267 -49.58 5.33 -25.13
CA GLN A 267 -48.39 4.76 -24.53
C GLN A 267 -47.14 5.37 -25.14
N GLN A 268 -46.26 5.85 -24.27
CA GLN A 268 -45.05 6.54 -24.69
C GLN A 268 -43.83 5.75 -24.25
N TYR A 269 -43.02 5.35 -25.22
CA TYR A 269 -41.72 4.74 -24.99
C TYR A 269 -40.62 5.80 -25.01
N LYS A 270 -39.65 5.70 -24.12
CA LYS A 270 -38.40 6.44 -24.24
C LYS A 270 -37.28 5.54 -24.74
N VAL A 271 -36.35 6.14 -25.47
CA VAL A 271 -35.11 5.47 -25.84
C VAL A 271 -34.12 5.62 -24.69
N VAL A 272 -33.60 4.49 -24.22
CA VAL A 272 -32.52 4.43 -23.24
C VAL A 272 -31.24 4.01 -23.96
N GLU A 273 -30.26 4.91 -24.00
CA GLU A 273 -28.93 4.67 -24.58
C GLU A 273 -27.94 4.38 -23.46
N CYS A 274 -27.46 3.13 -23.39
CA CYS A 274 -26.41 2.72 -22.47
C CYS A 274 -25.05 2.89 -23.16
N VAL A 275 -24.15 3.63 -22.54
CA VAL A 275 -22.76 3.81 -22.99
C VAL A 275 -21.84 3.17 -21.96
N VAL A 276 -21.12 2.14 -22.37
CA VAL A 276 -20.34 1.28 -21.47
C VAL A 276 -18.87 1.36 -21.82
N ASP A 277 -18.03 1.69 -20.85
CA ASP A 277 -16.57 1.57 -20.99
C ASP A 277 -16.13 0.16 -20.57
N LYS A 278 -15.88 -0.74 -21.54
CA LYS A 278 -15.52 -2.14 -21.25
C LYS A 278 -14.05 -2.35 -20.87
N SER A 279 -13.22 -1.33 -21.03
CA SER A 279 -11.76 -1.45 -20.93
C SER A 279 -11.23 -1.24 -19.51
N PHE A 280 -10.16 -1.96 -19.17
CA PHE A 280 -9.49 -1.85 -17.86
C PHE A 280 -8.49 -0.68 -17.78
N ILE A 281 -7.94 -0.27 -18.92
CA ILE A 281 -6.85 0.71 -19.02
C ILE A 281 -7.29 1.89 -19.91
N TYR A 282 -7.54 1.62 -21.19
CA TYR A 282 -7.97 2.64 -22.15
C TYR A 282 -9.48 2.89 -22.08
N ILE A 283 -9.96 3.89 -22.81
CA ILE A 283 -11.41 4.16 -22.93
C ILE A 283 -11.88 3.51 -24.22
N GLN A 284 -12.77 2.52 -24.11
CA GLN A 284 -13.47 1.96 -25.27
C GLN A 284 -14.96 1.91 -24.97
N LYS A 285 -15.69 2.83 -25.59
CA LYS A 285 -17.12 3.01 -25.38
C LYS A 285 -17.90 2.21 -26.41
N GLU A 286 -18.80 1.37 -25.92
CA GLU A 286 -19.84 0.74 -26.73
C GLU A 286 -21.19 1.32 -26.33
N SER A 287 -22.04 1.60 -27.33
CA SER A 287 -23.40 2.09 -27.09
C SER A 287 -24.45 1.09 -27.55
N THR A 288 -25.49 0.93 -26.74
CA THR A 288 -26.66 0.11 -27.06
C THR A 288 -27.93 0.88 -26.72
N SER A 289 -28.93 0.85 -27.58
CA SER A 289 -30.21 1.52 -27.35
C SER A 289 -31.36 0.53 -27.19
N ARG A 290 -32.22 0.76 -26.20
CA ARG A 290 -33.42 -0.04 -25.94
C ARG A 290 -34.63 0.86 -25.68
N LEU A 291 -35.82 0.36 -25.99
CA LEU A 291 -37.07 1.02 -25.63
C LEU A 291 -37.43 0.70 -24.18
N GLN A 292 -37.84 1.72 -23.43
CA GLN A 292 -38.39 1.57 -22.09
C GLN A 292 -39.74 2.28 -22.01
N LEU A 293 -40.76 1.61 -21.49
CA LEU A 293 -42.08 2.23 -21.35
C LEU A 293 -41.99 3.32 -20.29
N GLN A 294 -42.34 4.55 -20.65
CA GLN A 294 -42.25 5.70 -19.74
C GLN A 294 -43.60 6.11 -19.17
N ASP A 295 -44.59 6.29 -20.04
CA ASP A 295 -45.88 6.84 -19.65
C ASP A 295 -47.02 6.10 -20.34
N GLN A 296 -48.16 6.05 -19.65
CA GLN A 296 -49.40 5.47 -20.14
C GLN A 296 -50.54 6.35 -19.67
N LYS A 297 -51.27 6.90 -20.63
CA LYS A 297 -52.44 7.74 -20.40
C LYS A 297 -53.66 7.08 -20.97
N GLU A 298 -54.77 7.26 -20.28
CA GLU A 298 -56.06 6.73 -20.69
C GLU A 298 -57.10 7.84 -20.67
N VAL A 299 -57.90 7.90 -21.72
CA VAL A 299 -59.05 8.79 -21.82
C VAL A 299 -60.25 7.98 -22.28
N LEU A 300 -61.37 8.11 -21.58
CA LEU A 300 -62.66 7.57 -22.00
C LEU A 300 -63.42 8.66 -22.75
N ILE A 301 -63.81 8.36 -23.98
CA ILE A 301 -64.60 9.27 -24.82
C ILE A 301 -65.93 8.58 -25.09
N PHE A 302 -67.02 9.31 -24.87
CA PHE A 302 -68.33 8.86 -25.33
C PHE A 302 -68.33 8.90 -26.87
N ASP A 303 -68.34 7.71 -27.46
CA ASP A 303 -68.33 7.53 -28.91
C ASP A 303 -69.27 6.36 -29.22
N PRO A 304 -70.44 6.61 -29.83
CA PRO A 304 -71.36 5.55 -30.23
C PRO A 304 -70.87 4.76 -31.46
N SER A 305 -69.64 5.00 -31.95
CA SER A 305 -69.02 4.19 -32.97
C SER A 305 -68.74 2.75 -32.51
N ASP A 306 -68.39 1.89 -33.45
CA ASP A 306 -68.04 0.50 -33.16
C ASP A 306 -66.64 0.33 -32.57
N ILE A 307 -65.84 1.40 -32.51
CA ILE A 307 -64.45 1.35 -32.05
C ILE A 307 -64.44 1.47 -30.52
N VAL A 308 -64.20 0.35 -29.85
CA VAL A 308 -64.17 0.28 -28.38
C VAL A 308 -62.80 0.64 -27.80
N ILE A 309 -61.71 0.30 -28.50
CA ILE A 309 -60.34 0.64 -28.08
C ILE A 309 -59.61 1.32 -29.23
N ASN A 310 -58.92 2.41 -28.92
CA ASN A 310 -57.95 3.04 -29.79
C ASN A 310 -56.66 3.28 -29.00
N GLN A 311 -55.67 2.43 -29.21
CA GLN A 311 -54.37 2.51 -28.56
C GLN A 311 -53.34 3.10 -29.53
N GLU A 312 -52.55 4.05 -29.06
CA GLU A 312 -51.44 4.67 -29.79
C GLU A 312 -50.14 4.43 -29.02
N ILE A 313 -49.13 3.91 -29.72
CA ILE A 313 -47.78 3.66 -29.20
C ILE A 313 -46.81 4.57 -29.94
N ASP A 314 -46.21 5.52 -29.22
CA ASP A 314 -45.30 6.53 -29.76
C ASP A 314 -43.99 6.64 -28.96
N LEU A 315 -43.02 7.39 -29.50
CA LEU A 315 -41.85 7.79 -28.73
C LEU A 315 -42.15 9.05 -27.93
N ASN A 316 -41.60 9.10 -26.72
CA ASN A 316 -41.56 10.31 -25.92
C ASN A 316 -40.43 11.25 -26.37
N TYR A 317 -40.58 12.54 -26.15
CA TYR A 317 -39.55 13.56 -26.46
C TYR A 317 -38.29 13.45 -25.56
N LYS A 318 -38.30 12.57 -24.55
CA LYS A 318 -37.18 12.36 -23.64
C LYS A 318 -36.36 11.14 -24.05
N GLN A 319 -35.04 11.31 -24.07
CA GLN A 319 -34.07 10.22 -24.17
C GLN A 319 -33.28 10.11 -22.86
N THR A 320 -33.09 8.90 -22.34
CA THR A 320 -32.21 8.66 -21.20
C THR A 320 -30.85 8.17 -21.70
N LYS A 321 -29.76 8.82 -21.30
CA LYS A 321 -28.40 8.34 -21.48
C LYS A 321 -27.84 7.82 -20.17
N VAL A 322 -27.35 6.59 -20.18
CA VAL A 322 -26.78 5.91 -19.01
C VAL A 322 -25.31 5.60 -19.31
N SER A 323 -24.40 6.34 -18.70
CA SER A 323 -22.97 6.08 -18.81
C SER A 323 -22.54 5.16 -17.67
N ILE A 324 -21.97 4.00 -18.02
CA ILE A 324 -21.53 2.97 -17.09
C ILE A 324 -20.01 2.86 -17.18
N ASN A 325 -19.33 3.21 -16.10
CA ASN A 325 -17.88 3.16 -16.01
C ASN A 325 -17.45 2.16 -14.94
N TYR A 326 -16.70 1.14 -15.33
CA TYR A 326 -16.11 0.18 -14.39
C TYR A 326 -14.84 0.75 -13.74
N THR A 327 -14.49 0.20 -12.58
CA THR A 327 -13.24 0.53 -11.89
C THR A 327 -12.05 0.21 -12.80
N LYS A 328 -11.15 1.17 -12.97
CA LYS A 328 -9.93 0.99 -13.78
C LYS A 328 -8.77 0.51 -12.91
N VAL A 329 -7.74 -0.05 -13.57
CA VAL A 329 -6.51 -0.51 -12.88
C VAL A 329 -5.88 0.62 -12.07
N SER A 330 -5.89 1.86 -12.57
CA SER A 330 -5.36 3.02 -11.86
C SER A 330 -6.12 3.31 -10.56
N THR A 331 -7.46 3.23 -10.59
CA THR A 331 -8.30 3.41 -9.41
C THR A 331 -8.10 2.28 -8.41
N PHE A 332 -8.00 1.04 -8.89
CA PHE A 332 -7.71 -0.14 -8.06
C PHE A 332 -6.36 -0.01 -7.34
N LEU A 333 -5.29 0.32 -8.07
CA LEU A 333 -3.95 0.51 -7.50
C LEU A 333 -3.90 1.70 -6.53
N SER A 334 -4.65 2.78 -6.83
CA SER A 334 -4.76 3.95 -5.94
C SER A 334 -5.44 3.59 -4.61
N LYS A 335 -6.56 2.85 -4.65
CA LYS A 335 -7.23 2.33 -3.44
C LYS A 335 -6.28 1.46 -2.62
N PHE A 336 -5.60 0.52 -3.29
CA PHE A 336 -4.65 -0.37 -2.64
C PHE A 336 -3.49 0.37 -1.98
N GLY A 337 -2.90 1.35 -2.68
CA GLY A 337 -1.87 2.22 -2.12
C GLY A 337 -2.36 2.98 -0.89
N GLY A 338 -3.61 3.47 -0.92
CA GLY A 338 -4.26 4.11 0.22
C GLY A 338 -4.35 3.20 1.45
N TYR A 339 -4.76 1.94 1.27
CA TYR A 339 -4.82 0.98 2.37
C TYR A 339 -3.46 0.73 3.01
N ILE A 340 -2.41 0.54 2.21
CA ILE A 340 -1.06 0.32 2.73
C ILE A 340 -0.64 1.49 3.62
N VAL A 341 -0.85 2.73 3.16
CA VAL A 341 -0.45 3.94 3.91
C VAL A 341 -1.23 4.06 5.22
N ILE A 342 -2.55 3.89 5.19
CA ILE A 342 -3.40 4.02 6.38
C ILE A 342 -3.06 2.94 7.42
N ILE A 343 -2.95 1.69 6.99
CA ILE A 343 -2.63 0.56 7.86
C ILE A 343 -1.22 0.73 8.45
N TYR A 344 -0.26 1.13 7.62
CA TYR A 344 1.11 1.41 8.07
C TYR A 344 1.14 2.50 9.15
N ILE A 345 0.47 3.63 8.93
CA ILE A 345 0.39 4.73 9.92
C ILE A 345 -0.24 4.24 11.22
N PHE A 346 -1.33 3.47 11.13
CA PHE A 346 -2.00 2.92 12.31
C PHE A 346 -1.06 2.03 13.15
N PHE A 347 -0.36 1.10 12.51
CA PHE A 347 0.60 0.24 13.21
C PHE A 347 1.84 0.98 13.69
N ASP A 348 2.32 2.00 12.97
CA ASP A 348 3.46 2.82 13.40
C ASP A 348 3.11 3.59 14.69
N ILE A 349 1.95 4.26 14.74
CA ILE A 349 1.46 4.94 15.95
C ILE A 349 1.35 3.96 17.14
N LEU A 350 0.85 2.75 16.89
CA LEU A 350 0.67 1.73 17.92
C LEU A 350 2.00 1.14 18.43
N LEU A 351 2.95 0.88 17.52
CA LEU A 351 4.19 0.18 17.82
C LEU A 351 5.33 1.10 18.25
N MET A 352 5.34 2.37 17.82
CA MET A 352 6.38 3.34 18.16
C MET A 352 6.66 3.43 19.68
N PRO A 353 5.66 3.62 20.57
CA PRO A 353 5.94 3.73 22.00
C PRO A 353 6.44 2.41 22.61
N LEU A 354 5.93 1.28 22.10
CA LEU A 354 6.30 -0.05 22.56
C LEU A 354 7.74 -0.41 22.15
N ASN A 355 8.10 -0.19 20.88
CA ASN A 355 9.44 -0.43 20.37
C ASN A 355 10.46 0.46 21.09
N ARG A 356 10.10 1.73 21.39
CA ARG A 356 10.98 2.63 22.14
C ARG A 356 11.24 2.12 23.56
N LEU A 357 10.22 1.63 24.25
CA LEU A 357 10.36 1.08 25.60
C LEU A 357 11.24 -0.17 25.60
N LEU A 358 11.02 -1.10 24.66
CA LEU A 358 11.84 -2.31 24.53
C LEU A 358 13.29 -1.98 24.19
N TYR A 359 13.51 -1.03 23.27
CA TYR A 359 14.84 -0.53 22.94
C TYR A 359 15.55 0.03 24.19
N LEU A 360 14.86 0.89 24.95
CA LEU A 360 15.40 1.47 26.18
C LEU A 360 15.76 0.39 27.21
N LEU A 361 14.90 -0.62 27.38
CA LEU A 361 15.14 -1.72 28.32
C LEU A 361 16.36 -2.56 27.90
N GLN A 362 16.44 -2.95 26.63
CA GLN A 362 17.60 -3.70 26.11
C GLN A 362 18.90 -2.93 26.31
N LEU A 363 18.87 -1.63 26.06
CA LEU A 363 20.05 -0.80 26.16
C LEU A 363 20.42 -0.51 27.61
N THR A 364 19.43 -0.33 28.49
CA THR A 364 19.64 -0.20 29.94
C THR A 364 20.28 -1.47 30.51
N ASN A 365 19.75 -2.64 30.17
CA ASN A 365 20.30 -3.93 30.62
C ASN A 365 21.72 -4.20 30.10
N LYS A 366 22.10 -3.62 28.95
CA LYS A 366 23.47 -3.73 28.42
C LYS A 366 24.46 -2.78 29.11
N ILE A 367 24.01 -1.60 29.55
CA ILE A 367 24.90 -0.52 30.01
C ILE A 367 24.94 -0.41 31.54
N PHE A 368 23.84 -0.69 32.22
CA PHE A 368 23.73 -0.55 33.67
C PHE A 368 23.75 -1.91 34.35
N ARG A 369 24.38 -1.94 35.53
CA ARG A 369 24.32 -3.04 36.48
C ARG A 369 23.27 -2.70 37.53
N PHE A 370 22.43 -3.65 37.90
CA PHE A 370 21.39 -3.45 38.90
C PHE A 370 21.82 -4.08 40.23
N LYS A 371 21.59 -3.36 41.34
CA LYS A 371 21.73 -3.93 42.69
C LYS A 371 20.34 -4.32 43.17
N VAL A 372 20.14 -5.59 43.48
CA VAL A 372 18.93 -6.03 44.20
C VAL A 372 19.12 -5.58 45.66
N LEU A 373 18.23 -4.72 46.17
CA LEU A 373 18.13 -4.54 47.62
C LEU A 373 17.50 -5.83 48.16
N GLN A 374 18.32 -6.73 48.69
CA GLN A 374 17.82 -7.74 49.63
C GLN A 374 17.48 -6.98 50.91
N ASN A 375 16.22 -7.07 51.34
CA ASN A 375 15.87 -6.71 52.70
C ASN A 375 16.62 -7.68 53.61
N ASP A 376 17.65 -7.18 54.29
CA ASP A 376 18.35 -7.93 55.31
C ASP A 376 17.32 -8.37 56.36
N PHE A 377 17.05 -9.67 56.42
CA PHE A 377 16.39 -10.28 57.57
C PHE A 377 17.31 -10.08 58.77
N ILE A 378 16.88 -9.23 59.70
CA ILE A 378 17.46 -9.10 61.03
C ILE A 378 17.22 -10.44 61.75
N ILE A 379 18.21 -11.33 61.75
CA ILE A 379 18.29 -12.40 62.74
C ILE A 379 18.98 -11.76 63.96
N CYS A 380 18.17 -11.24 64.88
CA CYS A 380 18.65 -10.94 66.23
C CYS A 380 18.95 -12.27 66.92
N GLN A 381 20.24 -12.57 67.08
CA GLN A 381 20.72 -13.53 68.04
C GLN A 381 20.69 -12.83 69.41
N GLN A 382 19.57 -12.96 70.12
CA GLN A 382 19.48 -12.70 71.55
C GLN A 382 19.28 -14.05 72.24
N GLU A 383 20.33 -14.55 72.88
CA GLU A 383 20.17 -15.23 74.16
C GLU A 383 21.45 -15.08 75.00
N ASN A 384 21.23 -14.38 76.10
CA ASN A 384 21.81 -14.54 77.43
C ASN A 384 23.24 -14.10 77.71
N GLU A 385 23.29 -12.95 78.37
CA GLU A 385 24.29 -12.60 79.37
C GLU A 385 24.47 -13.69 80.44
N GLN A 386 25.70 -13.67 80.96
CA GLN A 386 26.17 -14.05 82.30
C GLN A 386 26.95 -15.35 82.34
N VAL A 387 28.28 -15.22 82.48
CA VAL A 387 29.08 -15.77 83.59
C VAL A 387 30.58 -15.49 83.34
N ILE A 388 31.12 -14.60 84.18
CA ILE A 388 32.43 -14.66 84.86
C ILE A 388 33.74 -14.43 84.06
N GLN A 389 34.28 -13.23 84.29
CA GLN A 389 35.68 -12.86 84.61
C GLN A 389 36.74 -13.99 84.64
N LYS A 390 37.86 -13.82 83.91
CA LYS A 390 39.23 -13.83 84.50
C LYS A 390 40.37 -13.63 83.47
N SER A 391 41.34 -12.80 83.92
CA SER A 391 42.79 -12.77 83.62
C SER A 391 43.25 -12.65 82.16
N ALA A 392 43.95 -11.58 81.77
CA ALA A 392 45.33 -11.17 82.11
C ALA A 392 46.43 -12.02 81.45
N TYR A 393 47.56 -11.37 81.16
CA TYR A 393 48.80 -11.78 80.45
C TYR A 393 48.80 -11.48 78.94
N LEU A 394 49.45 -10.37 78.51
CA LEU A 394 50.89 -10.19 78.23
C LEU A 394 51.33 -11.02 77.00
N GLN A 395 51.56 -10.33 75.86
CA GLN A 395 52.88 -9.89 75.38
C GLN A 395 53.82 -11.04 75.04
N ASN A 396 54.19 -11.15 73.75
CA ASN A 396 55.56 -11.14 73.22
C ASN A 396 55.56 -11.69 71.78
N ILE A 397 55.94 -10.89 70.78
CA ILE A 397 57.30 -10.63 70.25
C ILE A 397 57.66 -11.62 69.10
N GLU A 398 58.15 -11.00 68.03
CA GLU A 398 59.03 -11.51 66.95
C GLU A 398 58.50 -12.38 65.79
N SER A 399 58.61 -11.75 64.61
CA SER A 399 58.84 -12.31 63.27
C SER A 399 60.20 -13.04 63.16
N PRO A 400 60.66 -13.60 62.01
CA PRO A 400 60.04 -13.74 60.68
C PRO A 400 60.26 -15.15 60.02
N ASN A 401 59.77 -15.26 58.78
CA ASN A 401 60.22 -16.11 57.67
C ASN A 401 59.44 -17.38 57.31
N SER A 402 59.25 -17.46 55.99
CA SER A 402 59.20 -18.66 55.14
C SER A 402 57.83 -19.28 54.85
N TYR A 403 57.30 -18.84 53.70
CA TYR A 403 56.43 -19.49 52.71
C TYR A 403 55.65 -20.76 53.09
N CYS A 404 54.33 -20.71 52.88
CA CYS A 404 53.61 -21.76 52.14
C CYS A 404 52.29 -21.17 51.57
N TRP A 405 52.22 -21.02 50.25
CA TRP A 405 50.94 -20.98 49.53
C TRP A 405 50.36 -22.39 49.61
N ALA A 406 49.63 -22.65 50.68
CA ALA A 406 48.83 -23.86 50.81
C ALA A 406 47.69 -23.82 49.79
N ASN A 407 47.50 -24.97 49.14
CA ASN A 407 46.29 -25.35 48.43
C ASN A 407 45.03 -24.73 49.07
N VAL A 408 44.45 -23.74 48.39
CA VAL A 408 43.09 -23.30 48.71
C VAL A 408 42.17 -24.35 48.08
N ASN A 409 41.76 -25.29 48.93
CA ASN A 409 40.76 -26.30 48.61
C ASN A 409 39.51 -25.65 48.00
N GLU A 410 39.05 -26.26 46.91
CA GLU A 410 37.82 -25.95 46.15
C GLU A 410 36.55 -25.95 47.02
N SER A 411 36.62 -26.46 48.25
CA SER A 411 35.54 -26.44 49.25
C SER A 411 35.33 -25.08 49.95
N LEU A 412 36.27 -24.13 49.88
CA LEU A 412 36.11 -22.80 50.51
C LEU A 412 35.32 -21.80 49.64
N LEU A 413 35.19 -22.08 48.34
CA LEU A 413 34.35 -21.31 47.42
C LEU A 413 32.85 -21.61 47.62
N LEU A 414 32.48 -22.80 48.08
CA LEU A 414 31.09 -23.22 48.32
C LEU A 414 30.45 -22.63 49.59
N GLN A 415 31.25 -22.14 50.54
CA GLN A 415 30.75 -21.62 51.81
C GLN A 415 30.53 -20.10 51.82
N ASN A 416 30.94 -19.38 50.78
CA ASN A 416 30.75 -17.94 50.66
C ASN A 416 29.44 -17.61 49.91
N SER A 417 28.31 -17.73 50.61
CA SER A 417 27.00 -17.24 50.13
C SER A 417 27.05 -15.78 49.67
N ARG A 418 27.97 -14.98 50.22
CA ARG A 418 28.23 -13.58 49.82
C ARG A 418 28.84 -13.43 48.43
N ILE A 419 29.70 -14.37 47.99
CA ILE A 419 30.31 -14.32 46.65
C ILE A 419 29.30 -14.79 45.61
N TYR A 420 28.50 -15.82 45.91
CA TYR A 420 27.42 -16.25 45.01
C TYR A 420 26.33 -15.20 44.90
N THR A 421 25.86 -14.61 46.01
CA THR A 421 24.90 -13.49 45.95
C THR A 421 25.49 -12.26 45.26
N TYR A 422 26.79 -11.97 45.40
CA TYR A 422 27.46 -10.91 44.64
C TYR A 422 27.53 -11.20 43.13
N LEU A 423 27.87 -12.44 42.73
CA LEU A 423 27.90 -12.89 41.33
C LEU A 423 26.50 -13.00 40.70
N GLU A 424 25.48 -13.34 41.49
CA GLU A 424 24.08 -13.37 41.08
C GLU A 424 23.51 -11.96 40.93
N ASN A 425 23.85 -11.05 41.86
CA ASN A 425 23.57 -9.62 41.74
C ASN A 425 24.29 -8.97 40.54
N LEU A 426 25.47 -9.49 40.14
CA LEU A 426 26.15 -9.06 38.91
C LEU A 426 25.42 -9.47 37.63
N LYS A 427 24.53 -10.48 37.69
CA LYS A 427 23.71 -10.95 36.56
C LYS A 427 22.28 -10.37 36.55
N ALA A 428 21.89 -9.59 37.54
CA ALA A 428 20.55 -9.04 37.63
C ALA A 428 20.23 -8.15 36.40
N SER A 429 19.13 -8.45 35.71
CA SER A 429 18.59 -7.68 34.58
C SER A 429 17.15 -7.30 34.83
N ILE A 430 16.69 -6.16 34.29
CA ILE A 430 15.26 -5.85 34.31
C ILE A 430 14.56 -6.78 33.31
N ASN A 431 13.83 -7.77 33.81
CA ASN A 431 12.93 -8.60 33.02
C ASN A 431 11.50 -8.11 33.26
N LEU A 432 10.92 -7.45 32.25
CA LEU A 432 9.50 -7.07 32.28
C LEU A 432 8.66 -8.19 31.67
N THR A 433 7.57 -8.56 32.35
CA THR A 433 6.53 -9.40 31.75
C THR A 433 5.63 -8.58 30.82
N TRP A 434 4.87 -9.26 29.96
CA TRP A 434 3.98 -8.60 28.99
C TRP A 434 2.96 -7.67 29.64
N THR A 435 2.32 -8.14 30.72
CA THR A 435 1.34 -7.36 31.48
C THR A 435 1.95 -6.10 32.07
N GLN A 436 3.21 -6.17 32.52
CA GLN A 436 3.94 -5.01 33.05
C GLN A 436 4.34 -4.03 31.95
N THR A 437 4.73 -4.54 30.77
CA THR A 437 5.06 -3.70 29.61
C THR A 437 3.84 -2.88 29.16
N ILE A 438 2.68 -3.54 29.07
CA ILE A 438 1.39 -2.92 28.75
C ILE A 438 0.98 -1.93 29.86
N SER A 439 1.11 -2.33 31.14
CA SER A 439 0.82 -1.47 32.29
C SER A 439 1.67 -0.19 32.33
N ILE A 440 2.94 -0.25 31.88
CA ILE A 440 3.80 0.95 31.78
C ILE A 440 3.36 1.85 30.62
N LEU A 441 2.94 1.29 29.49
CA LEU A 441 2.40 2.02 28.33
C LEU A 441 1.12 2.77 28.68
N PHE A 442 0.17 2.12 29.35
CA PHE A 442 -1.10 2.72 29.79
C PHE A 442 -0.97 3.55 31.09
N GLY A 443 0.22 3.65 31.68
CA GLY A 443 0.49 4.52 32.83
C GLY A 443 0.05 3.96 34.19
N CYS A 444 -0.37 2.70 34.27
CA CYS A 444 -0.79 2.04 35.51
C CYS A 444 0.39 1.73 36.46
N SER A 445 1.62 1.54 35.95
CA SER A 445 2.82 1.27 36.77
C SER A 445 3.77 2.48 36.86
N LYS A 446 3.44 3.44 37.74
CA LYS A 446 4.20 4.70 37.90
C LYS A 446 5.65 4.46 38.38
N GLU A 447 5.87 3.52 39.28
CA GLU A 447 7.21 3.26 39.85
C GLU A 447 8.20 2.71 38.81
N LYS A 448 7.81 1.67 38.06
CA LYS A 448 8.66 1.09 37.01
C LYS A 448 8.89 2.08 35.86
N LYS A 449 7.88 2.87 35.52
CA LYS A 449 8.02 3.97 34.55
C LYS A 449 9.04 5.00 35.02
N ASN A 450 9.03 5.38 36.30
CA ASN A 450 9.99 6.32 36.87
C ASN A 450 11.42 5.74 36.88
N GLN A 451 11.59 4.46 37.18
CA GLN A 451 12.90 3.78 37.12
C GLN A 451 13.46 3.78 35.69
N LEU A 452 12.64 3.47 34.68
CA LEU A 452 13.04 3.53 33.27
C LEU A 452 13.35 4.96 32.83
N LYS A 453 12.58 5.95 33.27
CA LYS A 453 12.85 7.37 32.98
C LYS A 453 14.17 7.83 33.59
N GLN A 454 14.49 7.40 34.81
CA GLN A 454 15.78 7.69 35.44
C GLN A 454 16.93 7.00 34.70
N ALA A 455 16.73 5.75 34.25
CA ALA A 455 17.69 5.06 33.40
C ALA A 455 17.92 5.79 32.08
N GLU A 456 16.87 6.25 31.40
CA GLU A 456 16.96 7.04 30.16
C GLU A 456 17.73 8.35 30.38
N ILE A 457 17.46 9.09 31.45
CA ILE A 457 18.18 10.33 31.77
C ILE A 457 19.66 10.06 32.04
N ARG A 458 19.98 9.04 32.85
CA ARG A 458 21.37 8.64 33.16
C ARG A 458 22.08 8.14 31.93
N LEU A 459 21.37 7.43 31.06
CA LEU A 459 21.89 6.95 29.80
C LEU A 459 22.25 8.13 28.90
N ASN A 460 21.29 9.01 28.63
CA ASN A 460 21.48 10.18 27.77
C ASN A 460 22.64 11.05 28.27
N LYS A 461 22.80 11.19 29.59
CA LYS A 461 23.94 11.90 30.20
C LYS A 461 25.28 11.23 29.95
N LYS A 462 25.34 9.90 29.94
CA LYS A 462 26.58 9.12 29.69
C LYS A 462 26.88 8.92 28.21
N THR A 463 25.86 8.97 27.37
CA THR A 463 25.96 8.84 25.91
C THR A 463 25.93 10.19 25.20
N ASP A 464 25.93 11.31 25.94
CA ASP A 464 26.04 12.63 25.37
C ASP A 464 27.39 12.75 24.66
N ILE A 465 27.34 13.01 23.35
CA ILE A 465 28.52 13.17 22.51
C ILE A 465 29.44 14.24 23.10
N THR A 466 28.88 15.33 23.63
CA THR A 466 29.65 16.42 24.23
C THR A 466 30.40 15.94 25.47
N TYR A 467 29.75 15.13 26.31
CA TYR A 467 30.38 14.54 27.49
C TYR A 467 31.46 13.52 27.11
N LEU A 468 31.19 12.65 26.13
CA LEU A 468 32.14 11.66 25.63
C LEU A 468 33.37 12.33 25.01
N VAL A 469 33.17 13.35 24.18
CA VAL A 469 34.25 14.15 23.59
C VAL A 469 35.04 14.86 24.68
N LYS A 470 34.37 15.48 25.67
CA LYS A 470 35.06 16.12 26.80
C LYS A 470 35.88 15.13 27.62
N LYS A 471 35.36 13.92 27.88
CA LYS A 471 36.10 12.86 28.57
C LYS A 471 37.27 12.32 27.74
N LEU A 472 37.11 12.20 26.43
CA LEU A 472 38.22 11.89 25.52
C LEU A 472 39.29 12.99 25.58
N MET A 473 38.91 14.27 25.59
CA MET A 473 39.86 15.38 25.76
C MET A 473 40.53 15.38 27.14
N GLU A 474 39.85 14.98 28.21
CA GLU A 474 40.47 14.80 29.54
C GLU A 474 41.49 13.64 29.53
N ILE A 475 41.19 12.54 28.83
CA ILE A 475 42.14 11.44 28.61
C ILE A 475 43.34 11.91 27.77
N GLU A 476 43.10 12.74 26.75
CA GLU A 476 44.18 13.37 25.98
C GLU A 476 45.05 14.27 26.85
N LYS A 477 44.47 15.04 27.78
CA LYS A 477 45.25 15.85 28.74
C LYS A 477 46.08 14.97 29.68
N LEU A 478 45.52 13.86 30.16
CA LEU A 478 46.23 12.90 31.01
C LEU A 478 47.44 12.30 30.28
N LYS A 479 47.37 12.15 28.95
CA LYS A 479 48.50 11.74 28.12
C LYS A 479 49.71 12.67 28.28
N TYR A 480 49.50 13.99 28.30
CA TYR A 480 50.58 14.97 28.47
C TYR A 480 51.15 15.02 29.90
N VAL A 481 50.41 14.50 30.88
CA VAL A 481 50.87 14.40 32.27
C VAL A 481 51.68 13.11 32.51
N LEU A 482 51.28 12.01 31.87
CA LEU A 482 51.90 10.70 32.08
C LEU A 482 53.07 10.39 31.16
N LEU A 483 53.15 11.05 29.99
CA LEU A 483 54.16 10.78 28.97
C LEU A 483 55.07 11.99 28.78
N ASN A 484 56.38 11.74 28.73
CA ASN A 484 57.36 12.76 28.35
C ASN A 484 57.29 13.00 26.84
N ASP A 485 57.85 14.12 26.36
CA ASP A 485 57.74 14.56 24.95
C ASP A 485 58.08 13.47 23.93
N ASP A 486 59.12 12.67 24.20
CA ASP A 486 59.50 11.56 23.31
C ASP A 486 58.46 10.43 23.30
N GLN A 487 57.95 10.04 24.46
CA GLN A 487 56.90 9.02 24.56
C GLN A 487 55.59 9.51 23.93
N LEU A 488 55.31 10.81 24.04
CA LEU A 488 54.12 11.42 23.50
C LEU A 488 54.14 11.50 21.97
N ASN A 489 55.28 11.86 21.39
CA ASN A 489 55.53 11.86 19.95
C ASN A 489 55.47 10.45 19.37
N LEU A 490 56.07 9.47 20.07
CA LEU A 490 56.03 8.07 19.67
C LEU A 490 54.60 7.51 19.75
N PHE A 491 53.86 7.82 20.81
CA PHE A 491 52.45 7.40 20.95
C PHE A 491 51.55 8.01 19.87
N ASN A 492 51.78 9.29 19.50
CA ASN A 492 51.05 9.95 18.41
C ASN A 492 51.37 9.36 17.03
N SER A 493 52.43 8.55 16.93
CA SER A 493 52.81 7.86 15.70
C SER A 493 52.17 6.48 15.57
N ILE A 494 51.48 6.00 16.60
CA ILE A 494 50.67 4.77 16.51
C ILE A 494 49.51 5.07 15.56
N GLU A 495 49.48 4.36 14.44
CA GLU A 495 48.48 4.56 13.41
C GLU A 495 47.08 4.18 13.90
N LYS A 496 46.07 4.87 13.35
CA LYS A 496 44.66 4.49 13.59
C LYS A 496 44.39 3.16 12.89
N PRO A 497 43.51 2.30 13.44
CA PRO A 497 43.16 1.04 12.79
C PRO A 497 42.64 1.27 11.37
N ILE A 498 43.25 0.58 10.41
CA ILE A 498 42.91 0.69 8.99
C ILE A 498 41.57 0.00 8.74
N LEU A 499 40.63 0.73 8.14
CA LEU A 499 39.40 0.15 7.62
C LEU A 499 39.61 -0.18 6.14
N PHE A 500 39.46 -1.45 5.77
CA PHE A 500 39.43 -1.84 4.35
C PHE A 500 38.16 -1.26 3.72
N VAL A 501 38.33 -0.31 2.82
CA VAL A 501 37.25 0.25 1.99
C VAL A 501 37.26 -0.50 0.68
N ASP A 502 36.12 -1.06 0.27
CA ASP A 502 35.93 -1.73 -1.02
C ASP A 502 36.53 -0.91 -2.17
N GLU A 503 37.25 -1.57 -3.07
CA GLU A 503 38.07 -0.96 -4.13
C GLU A 503 37.30 -0.08 -5.14
N LYS A 504 35.97 -0.03 -5.04
CA LYS A 504 35.10 0.72 -5.95
C LYS A 504 35.05 2.25 -5.68
N ILE A 505 35.71 2.76 -4.65
CA ILE A 505 35.74 4.21 -4.31
C ILE A 505 37.08 4.90 -4.72
N LYS A 506 37.98 4.22 -5.45
CA LYS A 506 39.29 4.79 -5.88
C LYS A 506 39.24 5.80 -7.06
N LYS A 507 38.10 6.41 -7.37
CA LYS A 507 37.99 7.46 -8.41
C LYS A 507 37.49 8.78 -7.83
N ASN A 508 38.29 9.39 -6.96
CA ASN A 508 38.35 10.85 -6.76
C ASN A 508 39.36 11.16 -5.65
N LYS A 509 40.64 11.20 -6.00
CA LYS A 509 41.69 11.78 -5.14
C LYS A 509 42.59 12.70 -5.95
N GLN A 510 42.12 13.93 -6.15
CA GLN A 510 42.95 15.06 -6.60
C GLN A 510 42.86 16.27 -5.65
N LYS A 511 42.34 16.11 -4.43
CA LYS A 511 42.30 17.18 -3.42
C LYS A 511 42.93 16.83 -2.06
N GLN A 512 43.75 15.79 -1.98
CA GLN A 512 44.35 15.33 -0.70
C GLN A 512 45.86 15.60 -0.59
N TYR A 513 46.39 16.60 -1.30
CA TYR A 513 47.83 16.93 -1.28
C TYR A 513 48.28 17.76 -0.07
N PHE A 514 47.36 18.43 0.63
CA PHE A 514 47.69 19.26 1.80
C PHE A 514 47.83 18.49 3.12
N ASP A 515 47.56 17.17 3.13
CA ASP A 515 47.54 16.36 4.35
C ASP A 515 48.79 15.47 4.50
N ASP A 516 49.64 15.37 3.47
CA ASP A 516 50.79 14.46 3.45
C ASP A 516 52.06 15.08 4.07
N ASP A 517 52.29 16.39 3.95
CA ASP A 517 53.40 17.08 4.64
C ASP A 517 53.26 16.99 6.17
N SER A 518 52.02 17.05 6.67
CA SER A 518 51.69 16.86 8.10
C SER A 518 52.03 15.44 8.60
N LYS A 519 51.86 14.42 7.74
CA LYS A 519 52.17 13.03 8.08
C LYS A 519 53.67 12.77 8.07
N ILE A 520 54.39 13.29 7.08
CA ILE A 520 55.86 13.15 7.00
C ILE A 520 56.51 13.77 8.25
N ILE A 521 56.07 14.96 8.67
CA ILE A 521 56.57 15.62 9.88
C ILE A 521 56.28 14.78 11.13
N LYS A 522 55.11 14.14 11.21
CA LYS A 522 54.77 13.24 12.34
C LYS A 522 55.66 12.00 12.37
N ILE A 523 55.90 11.38 11.21
CA ILE A 523 56.78 10.21 11.08
C ILE A 523 58.21 10.57 11.47
N GLN A 524 58.73 11.72 11.03
CA GLN A 524 60.06 12.20 11.42
C GLN A 524 60.19 12.45 12.93
N LYS A 525 59.18 13.07 13.54
CA LYS A 525 59.14 13.28 15.00
C LYS A 525 59.04 11.94 15.75
N GLY A 526 58.20 11.03 15.27
CA GLY A 526 58.06 9.68 15.80
C GLY A 526 59.38 8.91 15.76
N PHE A 527 60.07 8.94 14.62
CA PHE A 527 61.38 8.33 14.44
C PHE A 527 62.44 8.93 15.37
N LYS A 528 62.53 10.27 15.45
CA LYS A 528 63.47 10.93 16.37
C LYS A 528 63.25 10.49 17.81
N SER A 529 61.99 10.46 18.25
CA SER A 529 61.64 10.03 19.60
C SER A 529 61.81 8.53 19.84
N TYR A 530 61.61 7.69 18.81
CA TYR A 530 61.97 6.26 18.86
C TYR A 530 63.47 6.09 19.13
N VAL A 531 64.33 6.83 18.43
CA VAL A 531 65.78 6.81 18.64
C VAL A 531 66.14 7.30 20.05
N SER A 532 65.55 8.42 20.49
CA SER A 532 65.77 8.94 21.85
C SER A 532 65.40 7.91 22.93
N ILE A 533 64.33 7.13 22.74
CA ILE A 533 63.91 6.08 23.68
C ILE A 533 64.81 4.85 23.59
N GLN A 534 65.29 4.48 22.40
CA GLN A 534 66.19 3.33 22.20
C GLN A 534 67.57 3.53 22.83
N VAL A 535 68.11 4.75 22.78
CA VAL A 535 69.47 5.09 23.27
C VAL A 535 69.51 5.33 24.79
N LYS A 536 68.35 5.42 25.48
CA LYS A 536 68.31 5.58 26.93
C LYS A 536 68.99 4.39 27.65
N PRO A 537 69.91 4.64 28.61
CA PRO A 537 70.66 3.59 29.30
C PRO A 537 69.78 2.70 30.21
N GLN A 538 68.67 3.25 30.72
CA GLN A 538 67.64 2.49 31.43
C GLN A 538 66.27 2.89 30.89
N LYS A 539 65.56 1.93 30.28
CA LYS A 539 64.21 2.13 29.75
C LYS A 539 63.19 1.94 30.86
N GLY A 540 62.30 2.92 31.04
CA GLY A 540 61.20 2.78 31.99
C GLY A 540 60.20 1.72 31.57
N ALA A 541 59.36 1.24 32.50
CA ALA A 541 58.30 0.28 32.19
C ALA A 541 57.32 0.81 31.12
N THR A 542 57.08 2.12 31.10
CA THR A 542 56.29 2.81 30.06
C THR A 542 56.98 2.82 28.70
N ASP A 543 58.31 3.04 28.64
CA ASP A 543 59.07 3.02 27.37
C ASP A 543 58.98 1.64 26.71
N LEU A 544 59.18 0.57 27.49
CA LEU A 544 59.10 -0.80 26.99
C LEU A 544 57.69 -1.15 26.49
N LYS A 545 56.65 -0.72 27.23
CA LYS A 545 55.27 -0.97 26.83
C LYS A 545 54.88 -0.17 25.59
N LEU A 546 55.37 1.06 25.43
CA LEU A 546 55.11 1.88 24.26
C LEU A 546 55.77 1.31 23.00
N LEU A 547 57.01 0.83 23.13
CA LEU A 547 57.69 0.12 22.05
C LEU A 547 56.94 -1.15 21.62
N SER A 548 56.35 -1.89 22.57
CA SER A 548 55.55 -3.09 22.26
C SER A 548 54.20 -2.82 21.58
N LEU A 549 53.72 -1.58 21.62
CA LEU A 549 52.44 -1.16 21.04
C LEU A 549 52.58 -0.58 19.63
N LEU A 550 53.80 -0.36 19.15
CA LEU A 550 54.05 0.08 17.78
C LEU A 550 53.75 -1.07 16.81
N ASP A 551 53.18 -0.72 15.66
CA ASP A 551 52.95 -1.69 14.59
C ASP A 551 54.30 -2.23 14.09
N SER A 552 54.35 -3.53 13.79
CA SER A 552 55.50 -4.19 13.19
C SER A 552 56.02 -3.48 11.95
N ASP A 553 55.14 -2.92 11.12
CA ASP A 553 55.55 -2.21 9.89
C ASP A 553 56.26 -0.89 10.20
N ILE A 554 55.80 -0.15 11.21
CA ILE A 554 56.42 1.09 11.67
C ILE A 554 57.74 0.80 12.38
N ILE A 555 57.80 -0.27 13.18
CA ILE A 555 59.04 -0.73 13.79
C ILE A 555 60.06 -1.06 12.70
N ASN A 556 59.67 -1.83 11.68
CA ASN A 556 60.55 -2.17 10.56
C ASN A 556 61.04 -0.93 9.81
N LEU A 557 60.14 0.02 9.54
CA LEU A 557 60.49 1.30 8.90
C LEU A 557 61.48 2.10 9.75
N TYR A 558 61.23 2.24 11.05
CA TYR A 558 62.12 2.96 11.96
C TYR A 558 63.46 2.25 12.14
N GLU A 559 63.48 0.92 12.25
CA GLU A 559 64.73 0.16 12.31
C GLU A 559 65.54 0.28 11.02
N GLN A 560 64.89 0.27 9.85
CA GLN A 560 65.54 0.50 8.57
C GLN A 560 66.16 1.90 8.50
N LEU A 561 65.40 2.94 8.85
CA LEU A 561 65.90 4.33 8.91
C LEU A 561 67.04 4.49 9.93
N TYR A 562 66.98 3.79 11.06
CA TYR A 562 68.02 3.79 12.08
C TYR A 562 69.31 3.12 11.59
N ARG A 563 69.20 2.00 10.87
CA ARG A 563 70.33 1.32 10.21
C ARG A 563 70.97 2.22 9.17
N ASP A 564 70.18 2.90 8.35
CA ASP A 564 70.71 3.80 7.31
C ASP A 564 71.44 5.02 7.91
N LEU A 565 70.95 5.57 9.02
CA LEU A 565 71.61 6.68 9.74
C LEU A 565 72.92 6.26 10.42
N THR A 566 72.94 5.07 11.03
CA THR A 566 74.16 4.51 11.64
C THR A 566 75.20 4.16 10.57
N PHE A 567 74.77 3.62 9.43
CA PHE A 567 75.63 3.37 8.28
C PHE A 567 76.21 4.68 7.72
N LYS A 568 75.39 5.70 7.49
CA LYS A 568 75.84 6.98 6.91
C LYS A 568 76.78 7.77 7.84
N SER A 569 76.52 7.78 9.15
CA SER A 569 77.42 8.40 10.14
C SER A 569 78.73 7.63 10.32
N PHE A 570 78.71 6.30 10.15
CA PHE A 570 79.92 5.48 10.09
C PHE A 570 80.80 5.86 8.89
N PHE A 571 80.22 6.03 7.68
CA PHE A 571 80.97 6.49 6.50
C PHE A 571 81.40 7.95 6.56
N GLN A 572 80.63 8.85 7.16
CA GLN A 572 81.04 10.26 7.35
C GLN A 572 82.25 10.38 8.29
N ASN A 573 82.33 9.53 9.33
CA ASN A 573 83.50 9.45 10.20
C ASN A 573 84.72 8.82 9.52
N ILE A 574 84.52 7.95 8.54
CA ILE A 574 85.60 7.43 7.68
C ILE A 574 86.08 8.51 6.70
N ALA A 575 85.17 9.23 6.02
CA ALA A 575 85.50 10.33 5.10
C ALA A 575 86.16 11.54 5.81
N LEU A 576 85.80 11.83 7.07
CA LEU A 576 86.48 12.83 7.90
C LEU A 576 87.87 12.38 8.37
N LYS A 577 88.12 11.06 8.47
CA LYS A 577 89.48 10.51 8.69
C LYS A 577 90.33 10.59 7.41
N GLU A 578 89.73 10.44 6.23
CA GLU A 578 90.43 10.54 4.93
C GLU A 578 90.70 12.00 4.50
N SER A 579 89.81 12.95 4.82
CA SER A 579 90.04 14.38 4.51
C SER A 579 91.09 15.06 5.40
N LYS A 580 91.42 14.47 6.57
CA LYS A 580 92.56 14.93 7.40
C LYS A 580 93.92 14.41 6.91
N THR A 581 93.96 13.40 6.04
CA THR A 581 95.21 12.87 5.46
C THR A 581 95.57 13.49 4.10
N PHE A 582 94.67 14.25 3.46
CA PHE A 582 94.93 14.88 2.15
C PHE A 582 95.17 16.40 2.16
N LYS A 583 95.16 17.05 3.33
CA LYS A 583 95.32 18.52 3.47
C LYS A 583 96.73 18.99 3.88
N SER A 584 97.76 18.19 3.61
CA SER A 584 99.18 18.59 3.71
C SER A 584 99.90 18.51 2.36
N LYS A 585 99.37 19.19 1.33
CA LYS A 585 100.16 19.62 0.14
C LYS A 585 99.29 20.43 -0.81
N LYS A 586 99.26 21.75 -0.62
CA LYS A 586 99.37 22.78 -1.66
C LYS A 586 98.99 24.12 -1.05
N ASP A 587 100.02 24.84 -0.61
CA ASP A 587 100.03 26.30 -0.72
C ASP A 587 100.46 26.66 -2.14
N SER A 588 99.74 27.57 -2.79
CA SER A 588 100.30 28.84 -3.27
C SER A 588 99.34 29.56 -4.24
N LYS A 589 99.14 30.86 -3.90
CA LYS A 589 98.75 32.00 -4.76
C LYS A 589 97.31 32.08 -5.27
N GLU A 590 96.67 33.24 -5.41
CA GLU A 590 96.75 34.61 -4.86
C GLU A 590 95.55 35.36 -5.48
N ALA A 591 95.12 36.45 -4.84
CA ALA A 591 94.31 37.56 -5.39
C ALA A 591 92.77 37.44 -5.52
N SER A 592 92.12 38.22 -4.64
CA SER A 592 90.83 38.95 -4.72
C SER A 592 90.80 39.97 -5.89
N PRO A 593 89.76 40.80 -6.16
CA PRO A 593 88.45 40.95 -5.48
C PRO A 593 87.20 41.19 -6.38
N ASP A 594 86.04 41.07 -5.74
CA ASP A 594 84.86 41.96 -5.81
C ASP A 594 83.91 42.10 -7.02
N GLN A 595 82.67 42.40 -6.61
CA GLN A 595 81.58 43.17 -7.23
C GLN A 595 80.41 42.46 -7.93
N HIS A 596 79.31 42.38 -7.17
CA HIS A 596 78.00 43.01 -7.44
C HIS A 596 77.73 43.50 -8.88
N ILE A 597 76.53 43.19 -9.41
CA ILE A 597 75.48 44.16 -9.78
C ILE A 597 74.25 43.45 -10.41
N HIS A 598 73.09 44.00 -10.08
CA HIS A 598 71.76 44.00 -10.71
C HIS A 598 71.64 43.55 -12.19
N LYS A 599 70.48 43.17 -12.76
CA LYS A 599 69.17 43.88 -12.74
C LYS A 599 68.12 43.08 -13.53
N HIS A 600 66.86 43.31 -13.14
CA HIS A 600 65.60 43.12 -13.86
C HIS A 600 65.63 43.27 -15.38
N ILE A 601 64.69 42.58 -16.07
CA ILE A 601 63.65 43.08 -17.04
C ILE A 601 62.72 41.87 -17.33
N LYS A 602 61.42 41.85 -16.99
CA LYS A 602 60.20 42.48 -17.57
C LYS A 602 59.77 41.95 -18.96
N LEU A 603 58.49 41.56 -19.06
CA LEU A 603 57.48 41.69 -20.15
C LEU A 603 56.61 40.42 -20.21
N GLN A 604 55.36 40.42 -19.75
CA GLN A 604 54.11 40.83 -20.42
C GLN A 604 53.75 40.05 -21.69
N THR A 605 52.57 39.42 -21.70
CA THR A 605 51.46 39.50 -22.68
C THR A 605 50.37 38.49 -22.25
N ASN A 606 49.14 38.94 -21.95
CA ASN A 606 47.91 38.88 -22.78
C ASN A 606 47.42 37.44 -23.02
N ALA A 607 46.14 37.10 -23.16
CA ALA A 607 44.82 37.68 -22.90
C ALA A 607 43.83 36.53 -23.27
N ASP A 608 42.65 36.53 -22.66
CA ASP A 608 41.36 36.00 -23.15
C ASP A 608 41.25 34.61 -23.80
N GLN A 609 40.58 33.70 -23.07
CA GLN A 609 39.33 33.02 -23.48
C GLN A 609 38.59 32.47 -22.26
#